data_AF-A0A7S1LGR9-F1
#
_entry.id   AF-A0A7S1LGR9-F1
#
_cell.length_a   1.000
_cell.length_b   1.000
_cell.length_c   1.000
_cell.angle_alpha   90.00
_cell.angle_beta   90.00
_cell.angle_gamma   90.00
#
_symmetry.space_group_name_H-M   'P 1'
#
loop_
_entity.id
_entity.type
_entity.pdbx_description
1 polymer ?
#
loop_
_entity_poly.entity_id
_entity_poly.type
_entity_poly.pdbx_seq_one_letter_code
_entity_poly.pdbx_strand_id
1 'polypeptide(L)'
;RWVCPGCGFYNRITNKWCGGNGHLGCKAMRSDSAEVVKPNILRPNAVPTIPEEARRYGDWNCPACGDYQFRRNPSCRTCGTLKPTEAPLDGLDPPPDPPRHGR
;
A
#
# COMPACT_ATOMS: atom_id res chain seq x y z
N ARG A 1 4.81 -10.33 -9.68
CA ARG A 1 5.27 -9.69 -8.41
C ARG A 1 4.43 -10.32 -7.29
N TRP A 2 4.93 -10.50 -6.07
CA TRP A 2 4.16 -11.07 -4.96
C TRP A 2 4.18 -10.16 -3.73
N VAL A 3 3.12 -10.22 -2.92
CA VAL A 3 3.01 -9.49 -1.66
C VAL A 3 3.28 -10.46 -0.52
N CYS A 4 4.17 -10.11 0.40
CA CYS A 4 4.43 -10.96 1.55
C CYS A 4 3.23 -10.98 2.49
N PRO A 5 2.65 -12.16 2.81
CA PRO A 5 1.48 -12.23 3.70
C PRO A 5 1.82 -11.86 5.15
N GLY A 6 3.08 -11.99 5.57
CA GLY A 6 3.51 -11.65 6.92
C GLY A 6 3.70 -10.16 7.17
N CYS A 7 4.11 -9.38 6.16
CA CYS A 7 4.42 -7.95 6.37
C CYS A 7 3.95 -7.00 5.26
N GLY A 8 3.27 -7.50 4.23
CA GLY A 8 2.74 -6.70 3.12
C GLY A 8 3.79 -6.20 2.12
N PHE A 9 5.06 -6.61 2.24
CA PHE A 9 6.12 -6.10 1.36
C PHE A 9 5.99 -6.63 -0.08
N TYR A 10 6.07 -5.73 -1.06
CA TYR A 10 6.02 -6.08 -2.48
C TYR A 10 7.37 -6.57 -2.99
N ASN A 11 7.37 -7.80 -3.50
CA ASN A 11 8.55 -8.51 -3.94
C ASN A 11 8.55 -8.75 -5.46
N ARG A 12 9.76 -8.90 -6.02
CA ARG A 12 9.91 -9.50 -7.36
C ARG A 12 9.45 -10.96 -7.29
N ILE A 13 8.82 -11.43 -8.35
CA ILE A 13 8.30 -12.81 -8.45
C ILE A 13 9.40 -13.85 -8.23
N THR A 14 10.63 -13.52 -8.64
CA THR A 14 11.83 -14.34 -8.51
C THR A 14 12.44 -14.34 -7.11
N ASN A 15 11.99 -13.46 -6.20
CA ASN A 15 12.50 -13.44 -4.84
C ASN A 15 11.91 -14.63 -4.06
N LYS A 16 12.79 -15.54 -3.62
CA LYS A 16 12.42 -16.69 -2.77
C LYS A 16 12.09 -16.30 -1.32
N TRP A 17 12.54 -15.13 -0.87
CA TRP A 17 12.30 -14.60 0.46
C TRP A 17 11.89 -13.13 0.41
N CYS A 18 11.07 -12.72 1.39
CA CYS A 18 10.54 -11.38 1.50
C CYS A 18 11.67 -10.36 1.65
N GLY A 19 11.74 -9.44 0.69
CA GLY A 19 12.75 -8.40 0.54
C GLY A 19 14.09 -8.87 -0.03
N GLY A 20 14.18 -10.10 -0.55
CA GLY A 20 15.40 -10.61 -1.18
C GLY A 20 16.62 -10.55 -0.25
N ASN A 21 17.82 -10.43 -0.81
CA ASN A 21 19.06 -10.44 -0.03
C ASN A 21 19.38 -9.09 0.64
N GLY A 22 18.58 -8.05 0.40
CA GLY A 22 18.76 -6.75 1.04
C GLY A 22 18.31 -6.76 2.51
N HIS A 23 18.26 -5.60 3.15
CA HIS A 23 17.76 -5.47 4.53
C HIS A 23 16.24 -5.23 4.61
N LEU A 24 15.57 -5.10 3.46
CA LEU A 24 14.12 -4.85 3.39
C LEU A 24 13.31 -6.12 3.60
N GLY A 25 12.02 -5.99 3.93
CA GLY A 25 11.11 -7.11 4.14
C GLY A 25 11.36 -7.91 5.42
N CYS A 26 10.47 -8.84 5.76
CA CYS A 26 10.53 -9.63 6.99
C CYS A 26 11.34 -10.94 6.87
N LYS A 27 11.96 -11.19 5.70
CA LYS A 27 12.70 -12.43 5.39
C LYS A 27 11.91 -13.73 5.42
N ALA A 28 10.59 -13.67 5.62
CA ALA A 28 9.71 -14.81 5.46
C ALA A 28 9.85 -15.41 4.06
N MET A 29 9.86 -16.74 3.99
CA MET A 29 9.91 -17.48 2.74
C MET A 29 8.69 -17.15 1.88
N ARG A 30 8.87 -17.13 0.57
CA ARG A 30 7.75 -17.10 -0.36
C ARG A 30 6.97 -18.40 -0.15
N SER A 31 5.71 -18.29 0.27
CA SER A 31 4.81 -19.44 0.29
C SER A 31 4.37 -19.72 -1.14
N ASP A 32 4.60 -20.94 -1.61
CA ASP A 32 4.28 -21.38 -2.97
C ASP A 32 2.77 -21.26 -3.28
N SER A 33 1.94 -21.10 -2.26
CA SER A 33 0.50 -20.81 -2.33
C SER A 33 0.14 -19.43 -2.91
N ALA A 34 1.15 -18.58 -3.21
CA ALA A 34 0.91 -17.23 -3.73
C ALA A 34 0.69 -17.16 -5.26
N GLU A 35 0.82 -18.26 -6.02
CA GLU A 35 0.57 -18.24 -7.48
C GLU A 35 -0.06 -19.54 -7.99
N VAL A 36 -1.40 -19.63 -7.99
CA VAL A 36 -2.28 -19.91 -9.16
C VAL A 36 -3.72 -19.62 -8.70
N VAL A 37 -4.18 -18.36 -8.72
CA VAL A 37 -5.62 -18.12 -8.79
C VAL A 37 -6.00 -18.30 -10.27
N LYS A 38 -6.52 -19.49 -10.61
CA LYS A 38 -7.12 -19.77 -11.92
C LYS A 38 -8.20 -18.73 -12.21
N PRO A 39 -8.31 -18.22 -13.44
CA PRO A 39 -9.22 -17.13 -13.75
C PRO A 39 -10.63 -17.67 -14.01
N ASN A 40 -11.32 -18.31 -13.05
CA ASN A 40 -12.79 -18.45 -13.16
C ASN A 40 -13.55 -18.94 -11.91
N ILE A 41 -13.39 -18.30 -10.74
CA ILE A 41 -14.39 -18.47 -9.65
C ILE A 41 -14.67 -17.10 -8.99
N LEU A 42 -15.78 -16.48 -9.43
CA LEU A 42 -16.68 -15.52 -8.72
C LEU A 42 -16.16 -14.06 -8.50
N ARG A 43 -16.76 -12.93 -8.95
CA ARG A 43 -18.05 -12.51 -9.60
C ARG A 43 -17.79 -11.20 -10.40
N PRO A 44 -18.57 -10.85 -11.44
CA PRO A 44 -18.27 -9.70 -12.33
C PRO A 44 -18.43 -8.29 -11.76
N ASN A 45 -18.82 -8.11 -10.48
CA ASN A 45 -19.07 -6.78 -9.89
C ASN A 45 -18.47 -6.60 -8.47
N ALA A 46 -17.42 -7.33 -8.11
CA ALA A 46 -16.66 -6.98 -6.92
C ALA A 46 -15.71 -5.83 -7.28
N VAL A 47 -16.19 -4.59 -7.12
CA VAL A 47 -15.29 -3.45 -6.89
C VAL A 47 -14.39 -3.88 -5.74
N PRO A 48 -13.05 -3.88 -5.88
CA PRO A 48 -12.18 -4.21 -4.77
C PRO A 48 -12.29 -3.10 -3.75
N THR A 49 -13.24 -3.23 -2.83
CA THR A 49 -13.25 -2.52 -1.57
C THR A 49 -12.07 -3.07 -0.78
N ILE A 50 -10.90 -2.45 -0.98
CA ILE A 50 -9.79 -2.58 -0.05
C ILE A 50 -10.38 -2.26 1.33
N PRO A 51 -10.28 -3.15 2.33
CA PRO A 51 -10.72 -2.84 3.69
C PRO A 51 -10.10 -1.52 4.10
N GLU A 52 -10.92 -0.57 4.54
CA GLU A 52 -10.53 0.81 4.79
C GLU A 52 -9.37 0.90 5.79
N GLU A 53 -9.29 -0.06 6.72
CA GLU A 53 -8.21 -0.22 7.69
C GLU A 53 -6.84 -0.60 7.09
N ALA A 54 -6.79 -1.08 5.85
CA ALA A 54 -5.54 -1.46 5.17
C ALA A 54 -4.90 -0.32 4.35
N ARG A 55 -5.64 0.77 4.09
CA ARG A 55 -5.02 2.04 3.67
C ARG A 55 -4.43 2.64 4.93
N ARG A 56 -3.10 2.81 4.98
CA ARG A 56 -2.49 3.58 6.08
C ARG A 56 -3.22 4.91 6.15
N TYR A 57 -3.81 5.20 7.31
CA TYR A 57 -4.58 6.42 7.58
C TYR A 57 -3.89 7.62 6.93
N GLY A 58 -4.55 8.28 5.98
CA GLY A 58 -4.05 9.48 5.28
C GLY A 58 -3.28 9.26 3.95
N ASP A 59 -3.02 8.02 3.50
CA ASP A 59 -2.59 7.74 2.13
C ASP A 59 -3.74 8.04 1.15
N TRP A 60 -3.44 8.64 -0.01
CA TRP A 60 -4.44 9.21 -0.92
C TRP A 60 -4.22 8.76 -2.37
N ASN A 61 -5.27 8.67 -3.17
CA ASN A 61 -5.14 8.41 -4.61
C ASN A 61 -5.20 9.74 -5.35
N CYS A 62 -4.30 9.92 -6.31
CA CYS A 62 -4.32 11.13 -7.12
C CYS A 62 -5.61 11.20 -7.94
N PRO A 63 -6.43 12.26 -7.82
CA PRO A 63 -7.69 12.37 -8.56
C PRO A 63 -7.47 12.59 -10.06
N ALA A 64 -6.32 13.15 -10.45
CA ALA A 64 -6.01 13.42 -11.86
C ALA A 64 -5.52 12.18 -12.63
N CYS A 65 -4.70 11.32 -12.01
CA CYS A 65 -4.04 10.22 -12.72
C CYS A 65 -4.21 8.84 -12.06
N GLY A 66 -4.87 8.77 -10.91
CA GLY A 66 -5.12 7.52 -10.18
C GLY A 66 -3.91 6.94 -9.42
N ASP A 67 -2.72 7.55 -9.51
CA ASP A 67 -1.52 7.04 -8.83
C ASP A 67 -1.67 7.09 -7.32
N TYR A 68 -1.26 6.02 -6.64
CA TYR A 68 -1.26 5.92 -5.19
C TYR A 68 -0.18 6.82 -4.57
N GLN A 69 -0.58 7.66 -3.62
CA GLN A 69 0.29 8.58 -2.90
C GLN A 69 0.32 8.28 -1.41
N PHE A 70 1.51 8.37 -0.82
CA PHE A 70 1.68 8.30 0.62
C PHE A 70 1.18 9.58 1.30
N ARG A 71 0.71 9.48 2.55
CA ARG A 71 0.17 10.59 3.36
C ARG A 71 1.03 11.85 3.35
N ARG A 72 2.36 11.64 3.39
CA ARG A 72 3.38 12.70 3.41
C ARG A 72 3.53 13.48 2.11
N ASN A 73 2.98 12.97 1.01
CA ASN A 73 3.11 13.63 -0.29
C ASN A 73 2.08 14.76 -0.37
N PRO A 74 2.49 16.04 -0.42
CA PRO A 74 1.56 17.16 -0.57
C PRO A 74 1.04 17.30 -2.01
N SER A 75 1.71 16.64 -2.96
CA SER A 75 1.34 16.58 -4.37
C SER A 75 1.67 15.21 -4.96
N CYS A 76 1.00 14.87 -6.06
CA CYS A 76 1.19 13.62 -6.77
C CYS A 76 2.61 13.59 -7.34
N ARG A 77 3.36 12.54 -7.00
CA ARG A 77 4.72 12.33 -7.51
C ARG A 77 4.81 12.12 -9.03
N THR A 78 3.70 11.81 -9.68
CA THR A 78 3.64 11.47 -11.11
C THR A 78 3.20 12.66 -11.96
N CYS A 79 2.17 13.39 -11.54
CA CYS A 79 1.59 14.49 -12.34
C CYS A 79 1.59 15.85 -11.62
N GLY A 80 2.00 15.92 -10.36
CA GLY A 80 2.06 17.16 -9.60
C GLY A 80 0.74 17.66 -9.04
N THR A 81 -0.40 17.01 -9.31
CA THR A 81 -1.70 17.39 -8.74
C THR A 81 -1.63 17.44 -7.22
N LEU A 82 -2.15 18.51 -6.61
CA LEU A 82 -2.12 18.68 -5.15
C LEU A 82 -2.95 17.61 -4.44
N LYS A 83 -2.54 17.27 -3.23
CA LYS A 83 -3.33 16.43 -2.33
C LYS A 83 -4.69 17.11 -2.12
N PRO A 84 -5.82 16.39 -2.27
CA PRO A 84 -7.12 16.92 -1.88
C PRO A 84 -7.06 17.24 -0.39
N THR A 85 -7.15 18.51 -0.03
CA THR A 85 -7.29 18.91 1.36
C THR A 85 -8.67 18.45 1.79
N GLU A 86 -8.74 17.41 2.63
CA GLU A 86 -9.99 17.04 3.30
C GLU A 86 -10.46 18.30 4.04
N ALA A 87 -11.66 18.78 3.71
CA ALA A 87 -12.30 19.84 4.46
C ALA A 87 -12.28 19.45 5.95
N PRO A 88 -12.10 20.40 6.89
CA PRO A 88 -11.87 20.07 8.29
C PRO A 88 -13.03 19.24 8.82
N LEU A 89 -12.80 17.96 9.09
CA LEU A 89 -13.67 17.21 9.99
C LEU A 89 -13.32 17.72 11.39
N ASP A 90 -14.25 18.46 11.98
CA ASP A 90 -14.14 19.13 13.26
C ASP A 90 -13.44 18.24 14.32
N GLY A 91 -12.25 18.68 14.75
CA GLY A 91 -11.79 18.51 16.13
C GLY A 91 -11.11 17.20 16.54
N LEU A 92 -10.81 16.26 15.63
CA LEU A 92 -9.93 15.13 15.97
C LEU A 92 -8.52 15.43 15.48
N ASP A 93 -7.69 15.97 16.37
CA ASP A 93 -6.25 16.09 16.14
C ASP A 93 -5.70 14.77 15.57
N PRO A 94 -5.01 14.79 14.42
CA PRO A 94 -4.44 13.58 13.87
C PRO A 94 -3.46 13.00 14.91
N PRO A 95 -3.48 11.67 15.14
CA PRO A 95 -2.58 11.06 16.10
C PRO A 95 -1.14 11.43 15.77
N PRO A 96 -0.30 11.68 16.80
CA PRO A 96 1.07 12.10 16.60
C PRO A 96 1.80 11.08 15.72
N ASP A 97 2.57 11.58 14.75
CA ASP A 97 3.35 10.72 13.88
C ASP A 97 4.27 9.82 14.73
N PRO A 98 4.34 8.51 14.43
CA PRO A 98 5.23 7.61 15.17
C PRO A 98 6.69 8.09 15.03
N PRO A 99 7.54 7.87 16.05
CA PRO A 99 8.88 8.40 16.09
C PRO A 99 9.66 7.99 14.84
N ARG A 100 10.27 9.00 14.22
CA ARG A 100 11.18 8.84 13.08
C ARG A 100 12.37 8.03 13.57
N HIS A 101 12.47 6.77 13.15
CA HIS A 101 13.70 6.02 13.34
C HIS A 101 14.75 6.66 12.41
N GLY A 102 15.69 7.37 13.04
CA GLY A 102 16.86 7.94 12.39
C GLY A 102 17.70 6.86 11.71
N ARG A 103 18.51 7.31 10.75
CA ARG A 103 19.27 6.51 9.78
C ARG A 103 19.99 5.31 10.36
#